data_AF-A0A6N7FVG3-F1
#
_entry.id   AF-A0A6N7FVG3-F1
#
_cell.length_a   1.000
_cell.length_b   1.000
_cell.length_c   1.000
_cell.angle_alpha   90.00
_cell.angle_beta   90.00
_cell.angle_gamma   90.00
#
_symmetry.space_group_name_H-M   'P 1'
#
loop_
_entity.id
_entity.type
_entity.pdbx_description
1 polymer ?
#
loop_
_entity_poly.entity_id
_entity_poly.type
_entity_poly.pdbx_seq_one_letter_code
_entity_poly.pdbx_strand_id
1 'polypeptide(L)'
;MAASRVTPSARCATSSTPSPLRSEAARGAEGPGSGHGARNGFPWVESTRRSWADGHPHRAAVRRRRPDRCRAGGVPRRARLARRRRAASPCPGWTVLGLACHVLGDDLGSLARDRDRHFGTPPPADADTADAFADWLDDLNRQWVLALRRLSPRLTVDLLRTAGDELVSMFREDDPRAVTAHVSWASDDPVPRWLEHGRELTERWLHHQQVLEAVGWPSWLDPGMLEAVLETLRWAYPFALRGEGRPPGTTAEVTVTGDLERTWRLVSSGEGWRFAAPSAAGSAPVAAPAASMRLPADVAWRLLSNNLPGGRHEAIELRGEAGLGLALQRARAIIGRSNGP
;
A
#
# COMPACT_ATOMS: atom_id res chain seq x y z
N MET A 1 37.05 -18.50 45.13
CA MET A 1 38.38 -17.92 44.85
C MET A 1 38.26 -17.03 43.61
N ALA A 2 38.91 -15.86 43.64
CA ALA A 2 39.41 -14.98 42.55
C ALA A 2 38.60 -14.89 41.23
N ALA A 3 38.06 -13.73 40.81
CA ALA A 3 38.74 -12.48 40.36
C ALA A 3 39.47 -12.65 38.99
N SER A 4 39.50 -11.70 38.05
CA SER A 4 39.08 -10.28 38.06
C SER A 4 38.70 -9.76 36.65
N ARG A 5 38.40 -8.45 36.53
CA ARG A 5 38.09 -7.72 35.27
C ARG A 5 39.36 -7.40 34.45
N VAL A 6 39.19 -7.00 33.18
CA VAL A 6 39.74 -5.78 32.49
C VAL A 6 39.92 -5.98 30.96
N THR A 7 39.46 -4.99 30.19
CA THR A 7 39.75 -4.69 28.75
C THR A 7 40.47 -3.31 28.69
N PRO A 8 40.99 -2.74 27.55
CA PRO A 8 41.01 -3.13 26.12
C PRO A 8 42.39 -2.87 25.41
N SER A 9 42.39 -2.66 24.07
CA SER A 9 43.44 -2.01 23.21
C SER A 9 44.47 -2.92 22.48
N ALA A 10 44.96 -2.69 21.24
CA ALA A 10 44.47 -2.01 20.02
C ALA A 10 45.44 -2.22 18.79
N ARG A 11 44.97 -1.84 17.57
CA ARG A 11 45.70 -1.44 16.32
C ARG A 11 46.11 -2.48 15.24
N CYS A 12 45.70 -2.14 13.99
CA CYS A 12 46.36 -2.19 12.65
C CYS A 12 47.33 -3.33 12.26
N ALA A 13 47.43 -3.78 11.00
CA ALA A 13 46.96 -3.24 9.70
C ALA A 13 46.45 -4.39 8.77
N THR A 14 46.24 -4.32 7.44
CA THR A 14 46.59 -3.34 6.38
C THR A 14 45.55 -3.36 5.22
N SER A 15 45.80 -2.59 4.15
CA SER A 15 45.01 -2.41 2.92
C SER A 15 45.13 -3.51 1.85
N SER A 16 44.05 -3.73 1.08
CA SER A 16 44.10 -4.16 -0.34
C SER A 16 42.88 -3.60 -1.10
N THR A 17 43.12 -2.90 -2.22
CA THR A 17 42.10 -2.39 -3.15
C THR A 17 41.73 -3.43 -4.22
N PRO A 18 40.59 -3.24 -4.91
CA PRO A 18 40.55 -3.46 -6.36
C PRO A 18 40.15 -2.20 -7.14
N SER A 19 40.67 -2.09 -8.37
CA SER A 19 40.43 -0.99 -9.32
C SER A 19 39.08 -1.10 -10.06
N PRO A 20 38.58 0.00 -10.66
CA PRO A 20 37.36 -0.02 -11.46
C PRO A 20 37.61 -0.62 -12.85
N LEU A 21 36.74 -1.54 -13.27
CA LEU A 21 36.70 -1.97 -14.67
C LEU A 21 35.88 -0.98 -15.50
N ARG A 22 36.56 -0.32 -16.43
CA ARG A 22 35.93 0.27 -17.61
C ARG A 22 35.46 -0.87 -18.52
N SER A 23 34.28 -0.73 -19.12
CA SER A 23 33.96 -1.37 -20.40
C SER A 23 33.65 -0.30 -21.42
N GLU A 24 34.17 -0.48 -22.64
CA GLU A 24 34.16 0.53 -23.69
C GLU A 24 32.83 0.60 -24.45
N ALA A 25 32.69 1.68 -25.22
CA ALA A 25 31.50 1.95 -26.02
C ALA A 25 31.35 0.95 -27.19
N ALA A 26 30.14 0.45 -27.38
CA ALA A 26 29.66 0.06 -28.71
C ALA A 26 28.75 1.17 -29.24
N ARG A 27 29.14 1.78 -30.37
CA ARG A 27 28.29 2.73 -31.11
C ARG A 27 27.47 1.97 -32.16
N GLY A 28 26.24 2.44 -32.40
CA GLY A 28 25.62 2.31 -33.73
C GLY A 28 24.28 1.58 -33.81
N ALA A 29 23.19 2.34 -33.66
CA ALA A 29 21.99 2.25 -34.51
C ALA A 29 21.10 3.48 -34.23
N GLU A 30 20.90 4.35 -35.22
CA GLU A 30 20.06 5.55 -35.10
C GLU A 30 18.65 5.33 -35.68
N GLY A 31 17.62 5.60 -34.87
CA GLY A 31 16.29 6.06 -35.30
C GLY A 31 15.39 5.09 -36.10
N PRO A 32 14.16 5.54 -36.45
CA PRO A 32 13.47 6.78 -36.06
C PRO A 32 12.59 6.56 -34.81
N GLY A 33 12.16 7.57 -34.05
CA GLY A 33 11.94 8.96 -34.42
C GLY A 33 10.44 9.28 -34.38
N SER A 34 9.85 9.31 -33.19
CA SER A 34 8.47 9.78 -32.95
C SER A 34 8.39 10.63 -31.69
N GLY A 35 9.02 11.80 -31.73
CA GLY A 35 8.75 12.83 -30.74
C GLY A 35 7.31 13.33 -30.87
N HIS A 36 6.50 13.13 -29.84
CA HIS A 36 5.34 13.97 -29.52
C HIS A 36 5.28 14.09 -27.99
N GLY A 37 5.59 15.29 -27.48
CA GLY A 37 5.61 15.57 -26.05
C GLY A 37 4.22 15.59 -25.44
N ALA A 38 3.68 14.43 -25.09
CA ALA A 38 2.50 14.34 -24.25
C ALA A 38 2.85 14.83 -22.84
N ARG A 39 2.22 15.94 -22.42
CA ARG A 39 2.27 16.43 -21.03
C ARG A 39 1.48 15.48 -20.11
N ASN A 40 1.99 14.27 -19.90
CA ASN A 40 1.48 13.31 -18.94
C ASN A 40 1.91 13.71 -17.51
N GLY A 41 1.46 14.89 -17.09
CA GLY A 41 1.41 15.27 -15.68
C GLY A 41 0.31 14.44 -15.04
N PHE A 42 0.68 13.51 -14.17
CA PHE A 42 -0.26 12.70 -13.41
C PHE A 42 -0.96 13.62 -12.40
N PRO A 43 -2.26 13.93 -12.55
CA PRO A 43 -2.93 14.91 -11.68
C PRO A 43 -2.89 14.51 -10.20
N TRP A 44 -2.82 13.19 -9.96
CA TRP A 44 -2.70 12.56 -8.65
C TRP A 44 -1.37 12.86 -7.96
N VAL A 45 -0.24 12.91 -8.68
CA VAL A 45 1.06 13.28 -8.06
C VAL A 45 1.02 14.70 -7.53
N GLU A 46 0.32 15.61 -8.22
CA GLU A 46 0.08 16.98 -7.78
C GLU A 46 -0.93 17.06 -6.60
N SER A 47 -1.94 16.18 -6.59
CA SER A 47 -2.92 16.04 -5.49
C SER A 47 -2.28 15.48 -4.21
N THR A 48 -1.46 14.43 -4.31
CA THR A 48 -0.64 13.90 -3.22
C THR A 48 0.37 14.94 -2.73
N ARG A 49 0.98 15.74 -3.62
CA ARG A 49 1.83 16.86 -3.20
C ARG A 49 1.10 17.91 -2.36
N ARG A 50 -0.16 18.25 -2.69
CA ARG A 50 -0.96 19.26 -1.97
C ARG A 50 -1.58 18.74 -0.68
N SER A 51 -2.26 17.59 -0.73
CA SER A 51 -2.94 16.98 0.43
C SER A 51 -2.00 16.64 1.60
N TRP A 52 -0.71 16.44 1.33
CA TRP A 52 0.33 16.20 2.34
C TRP A 52 1.15 17.47 2.71
N ALA A 53 0.91 18.60 2.07
CA ALA A 53 1.45 19.90 2.48
C ALA A 53 0.45 20.66 3.38
N ASP A 54 -0.84 20.60 3.06
CA ASP A 54 -1.91 21.24 3.82
C ASP A 54 -2.37 20.36 4.99
N GLY A 55 -1.62 20.43 6.10
CA GLY A 55 -1.84 19.63 7.30
C GLY A 55 -3.29 19.62 7.84
N HIS A 56 -4.03 18.57 7.50
CA HIS A 56 -5.39 18.20 7.94
C HIS A 56 -6.46 19.32 7.96
N PRO A 57 -7.47 19.29 7.05
CA PRO A 57 -8.65 20.18 7.13
C PRO A 57 -9.54 19.94 8.38
N HIS A 58 -9.24 18.91 9.18
CA HIS A 58 -10.01 18.50 10.36
C HIS A 58 -10.14 19.56 11.47
N ARG A 59 -9.31 20.61 11.49
CA ARG A 59 -9.42 21.70 12.48
C ARG A 59 -10.67 22.58 12.31
N ALA A 60 -11.20 22.70 11.10
CA ALA A 60 -12.36 23.56 10.81
C ALA A 60 -13.70 22.87 11.10
N ALA A 61 -13.89 21.64 10.60
CA ALA A 61 -15.16 20.92 10.67
C ALA A 61 -15.62 20.59 12.11
N VAL A 62 -14.68 20.27 13.01
CA VAL A 62 -14.97 19.82 14.38
C VAL A 62 -15.48 20.94 15.29
N ARG A 63 -15.35 22.22 14.91
CA ARG A 63 -15.75 23.36 15.75
C ARG A 63 -17.23 23.76 15.68
N ARG A 64 -18.01 23.29 14.69
CA ARG A 64 -19.36 23.84 14.40
C ARG A 64 -20.58 23.02 14.86
N ARG A 65 -20.42 21.98 15.70
CA ARG A 65 -21.56 21.31 16.35
C ARG A 65 -21.31 21.04 17.83
N ARG A 66 -21.63 22.03 18.68
CA ARG A 66 -21.98 21.81 20.09
C ARG A 66 -23.50 21.94 20.25
N PRO A 67 -24.22 20.85 20.53
CA PRO A 67 -25.43 20.92 21.33
C PRO A 67 -25.03 20.88 22.80
N ASP A 68 -25.35 21.91 23.56
CA ASP A 68 -25.34 21.81 25.01
C ASP A 68 -26.46 20.87 25.46
N ARG A 69 -26.12 19.82 26.22
CA ARG A 69 -27.03 19.18 27.18
C ARG A 69 -26.31 18.23 28.16
N CYS A 70 -26.37 18.65 29.42
CA CYS A 70 -26.65 17.87 30.63
C CYS A 70 -25.76 16.68 31.05
N ARG A 71 -25.38 16.70 32.33
CA ARG A 71 -24.71 15.63 33.06
C ARG A 71 -25.71 14.52 33.46
N ALA A 72 -25.36 13.26 33.22
CA ALA A 72 -25.78 12.10 34.04
C ALA A 72 -24.84 10.91 33.78
N GLY A 73 -24.45 10.17 34.83
CA GLY A 73 -23.88 8.81 34.75
C GLY A 73 -22.58 8.56 33.93
N GLY A 74 -21.84 9.60 33.53
CA GLY A 74 -20.78 9.44 32.54
C GLY A 74 -19.45 8.91 33.06
N VAL A 75 -19.06 7.68 32.65
CA VAL A 75 -17.66 7.21 32.70
C VAL A 75 -16.72 8.33 32.20
N PRO A 76 -15.67 8.73 32.95
CA PRO A 76 -14.86 9.91 32.64
C PRO A 76 -14.30 9.90 31.22
N ARG A 77 -14.20 11.08 30.58
CA ARG A 77 -13.68 11.22 29.20
C ARG A 77 -12.31 10.54 29.02
N ARG A 78 -11.44 10.58 30.05
CA ARG A 78 -10.16 9.85 30.11
C ARG A 78 -10.33 8.33 30.06
N ALA A 79 -11.29 7.77 30.81
CA ALA A 79 -11.60 6.34 30.80
C ALA A 79 -12.28 5.88 29.49
N ARG A 80 -13.11 6.72 28.86
CA ARG A 80 -13.64 6.46 27.50
C ARG A 80 -12.53 6.42 26.45
N LEU A 81 -11.58 7.36 26.50
CA LEU A 81 -10.39 7.35 25.64
C LEU A 81 -9.50 6.13 25.91
N ALA A 82 -9.31 5.75 27.18
CA ALA A 82 -8.55 4.55 27.56
C ALA A 82 -9.21 3.25 27.06
N ARG A 83 -10.55 3.11 27.16
CA ARG A 83 -11.28 1.97 26.58
C ARG A 83 -11.11 1.91 25.06
N ARG A 84 -11.23 3.04 24.34
CA ARG A 84 -11.05 3.07 22.87
C ARG A 84 -9.66 2.62 22.42
N ARG A 85 -8.60 2.92 23.18
CA ARG A 85 -7.22 2.49 22.86
C ARG A 85 -6.98 0.99 23.07
N ARG A 86 -7.71 0.38 24.00
CA ARG A 86 -7.70 -1.07 24.29
C ARG A 86 -8.83 -1.82 23.58
N ALA A 87 -9.62 -1.16 22.73
CA ALA A 87 -10.60 -1.84 21.90
C ALA A 87 -9.87 -2.77 20.94
N ALA A 88 -10.42 -3.97 20.75
CA ALA A 88 -9.98 -4.86 19.69
C ALA A 88 -10.17 -4.18 18.32
N SER A 89 -9.22 -4.39 17.42
CA SER A 89 -9.36 -4.02 16.01
C SER A 89 -9.98 -5.15 15.18
N PRO A 90 -10.41 -4.89 13.94
CA PRO A 90 -10.71 -5.94 12.96
C PRO A 90 -9.54 -6.92 12.73
N CYS A 91 -8.29 -6.46 12.86
CA CYS A 91 -7.11 -7.35 12.87
C CYS A 91 -7.10 -8.22 14.14
N PRO A 92 -7.17 -9.57 14.02
CA PRO A 92 -7.24 -10.47 15.17
C PRO A 92 -6.04 -10.33 16.12
N GLY A 93 -6.31 -10.38 17.42
CA GLY A 93 -5.29 -10.27 18.47
C GLY A 93 -4.72 -8.85 18.68
N TRP A 94 -5.04 -7.89 17.81
CA TRP A 94 -4.54 -6.51 17.92
C TRP A 94 -5.58 -5.57 18.55
N THR A 95 -5.09 -4.44 19.06
CA THR A 95 -5.92 -3.36 19.59
C THR A 95 -5.73 -2.11 18.74
N VAL A 96 -6.55 -1.08 18.94
CA VAL A 96 -6.33 0.25 18.32
C VAL A 96 -4.93 0.80 18.60
N LEU A 97 -4.38 0.58 19.81
CA LEU A 97 -2.97 0.91 20.08
C LEU A 97 -2.00 0.00 19.32
N GLY A 98 -2.32 -1.29 19.19
CA GLY A 98 -1.52 -2.25 18.41
C GLY A 98 -1.39 -1.85 16.95
N LEU A 99 -2.50 -1.49 16.28
CA LEU A 99 -2.49 -0.95 14.91
C LEU A 99 -1.63 0.32 14.79
N ALA A 100 -1.78 1.26 15.73
CA ALA A 100 -0.95 2.47 15.73
C ALA A 100 0.54 2.17 15.99
N CYS A 101 0.86 1.06 16.64
CA CYS A 101 2.22 0.58 16.84
C CYS A 101 2.78 -0.17 15.62
N HIS A 102 1.96 -0.87 14.84
CA HIS A 102 2.35 -1.46 13.55
C HIS A 102 2.76 -0.36 12.57
N VAL A 103 1.86 0.58 12.28
CA VAL A 103 2.12 1.71 11.36
C VAL A 103 3.37 2.50 11.79
N LEU A 104 3.63 2.63 13.10
CA LEU A 104 4.87 3.26 13.59
C LEU A 104 6.12 2.39 13.34
N GLY A 105 6.00 1.07 13.44
CA GLY A 105 7.07 0.13 13.09
C GLY A 105 7.40 0.16 11.60
N ASP A 106 6.38 0.19 10.74
CA ASP A 106 6.54 0.27 9.28
C ASP A 106 7.20 1.59 8.89
N ASP A 107 6.71 2.71 9.44
CA ASP A 107 7.28 4.05 9.22
C ASP A 107 8.77 4.11 9.64
N LEU A 108 9.10 3.58 10.82
CA LEU A 108 10.49 3.54 11.30
C LEU A 108 11.36 2.58 10.48
N GLY A 109 10.80 1.46 10.01
CA GLY A 109 11.48 0.48 9.16
C GLY A 109 11.85 1.05 7.79
N SER A 110 10.90 1.74 7.14
CA SER A 110 11.15 2.41 5.85
C SER A 110 12.15 3.57 6.00
N LEU A 111 12.10 4.37 7.07
CA LEU A 111 13.14 5.38 7.33
C LEU A 111 14.53 4.74 7.52
N ALA A 112 14.64 3.69 8.34
CA ALA A 112 15.90 3.02 8.59
C ALA A 112 16.51 2.43 7.30
N ARG A 113 15.70 1.72 6.50
CA ARG A 113 16.13 1.07 5.26
C ARG A 113 16.43 2.08 4.14
N ASP A 114 15.51 3.00 3.88
CA ASP A 114 15.47 3.75 2.62
C ASP A 114 16.17 5.12 2.73
N ARG A 115 16.06 5.80 3.89
CA ARG A 115 16.80 7.02 4.20
C ARG A 115 18.20 6.70 4.74
N ASP A 116 18.26 5.87 5.80
CA ASP A 116 19.49 5.68 6.58
C ASP A 116 20.38 4.51 6.08
N ARG A 117 19.89 3.72 5.11
CA ARG A 117 20.55 2.53 4.54
C ARG A 117 20.94 1.47 5.60
N HIS A 118 20.20 1.47 6.71
CA HIS A 118 20.30 0.50 7.78
C HIS A 118 19.28 -0.63 7.60
N PHE A 119 19.76 -1.75 7.06
CA PHE A 119 18.98 -2.96 6.94
C PHE A 119 18.93 -3.67 8.31
N GLY A 120 17.71 -3.87 8.83
CA GLY A 120 17.47 -4.56 10.09
C GLY A 120 17.62 -6.08 9.97
N THR A 121 16.76 -6.83 10.66
CA THR A 121 16.71 -8.30 10.51
C THR A 121 16.32 -8.66 9.06
N PRO A 122 17.15 -9.42 8.33
CA PRO A 122 16.78 -9.91 6.99
C PRO A 122 15.78 -11.08 7.09
N PRO A 123 15.08 -11.42 6.00
CA PRO A 123 14.33 -12.67 5.93
C PRO A 123 15.26 -13.89 6.12
N PRO A 124 14.76 -14.98 6.72
CA PRO A 124 15.46 -16.27 6.78
C PRO A 124 15.85 -16.78 5.39
N ALA A 125 16.92 -17.58 5.31
CA ALA A 125 17.38 -18.14 4.04
C ALA A 125 16.40 -19.15 3.42
N ASP A 126 15.50 -19.70 4.23
CA ASP A 126 14.40 -20.61 3.90
C ASP A 126 13.05 -19.89 3.70
N ALA A 127 13.03 -18.55 3.70
CA ALA A 127 11.87 -17.75 3.29
C ALA A 127 11.82 -17.54 1.76
N ASP A 128 12.03 -18.61 0.99
CA ASP A 128 12.11 -18.61 -0.47
C ASP A 128 10.73 -18.69 -1.16
N THR A 129 9.70 -19.12 -0.44
CA THR A 129 8.30 -19.11 -0.90
C THR A 129 7.55 -17.87 -0.42
N ALA A 130 6.52 -17.45 -1.18
CA ALA A 130 5.66 -16.33 -0.81
C ALA A 130 4.97 -16.51 0.56
N ASP A 131 4.58 -17.73 0.90
CA ASP A 131 3.95 -18.05 2.19
C ASP A 131 4.96 -17.98 3.36
N ALA A 132 6.19 -18.49 3.18
CA ALA A 132 7.23 -18.40 4.20
C ALA A 132 7.71 -16.95 4.40
N PHE A 133 7.79 -16.15 3.32
CA PHE A 133 8.06 -14.72 3.41
C PHE A 133 6.93 -13.97 4.13
N ALA A 134 5.67 -14.29 3.87
CA ALA A 134 4.52 -13.71 4.57
C ALA A 134 4.54 -14.06 6.07
N ASP A 135 4.82 -15.32 6.44
CA ASP A 135 4.92 -15.75 7.83
C ASP A 135 6.05 -15.03 8.60
N TRP A 136 7.20 -14.83 7.95
CA TRP A 136 8.29 -14.04 8.53
C TRP A 136 7.92 -12.56 8.71
N LEU A 137 7.27 -11.95 7.71
CA LEU A 137 6.84 -10.56 7.76
C LEU A 137 5.78 -10.34 8.85
N ASP A 138 4.83 -11.26 9.00
CA ASP A 138 3.85 -11.25 10.08
C ASP A 138 4.52 -11.34 11.46
N ASP A 139 5.58 -12.15 11.61
CA ASP A 139 6.34 -12.21 12.86
C ASP A 139 7.11 -10.92 13.15
N LEU A 140 7.74 -10.32 12.13
CA LEU A 140 8.45 -9.04 12.26
C LEU A 140 7.49 -7.91 12.66
N ASN A 141 6.30 -7.85 12.06
CA ASN A 141 5.23 -6.92 12.42
C ASN A 141 4.74 -7.16 13.86
N ARG A 142 4.56 -8.44 14.24
CA ARG A 142 4.21 -8.84 15.62
C ARG A 142 5.28 -8.38 16.62
N GLN A 143 6.56 -8.49 16.30
CA GLN A 143 7.66 -8.03 17.16
C GLN A 143 7.62 -6.51 17.36
N TRP A 144 7.43 -5.72 16.30
CA TRP A 144 7.22 -4.26 16.40
C TRP A 144 6.06 -3.90 17.32
N VAL A 145 4.89 -4.52 17.13
CA VAL A 145 3.71 -4.28 17.98
C VAL A 145 3.97 -4.66 19.45
N LEU A 146 4.65 -5.79 19.70
CA LEU A 146 4.97 -6.25 21.06
C LEU A 146 5.95 -5.33 21.80
N ALA A 147 6.90 -4.72 21.09
CA ALA A 147 7.83 -3.73 21.63
C ALA A 147 7.15 -2.36 21.85
N LEU A 148 6.51 -1.82 20.81
CA LEU A 148 5.99 -0.45 20.79
C LEU A 148 4.72 -0.26 21.63
N ARG A 149 3.95 -1.32 21.93
CA ARG A 149 2.78 -1.24 22.85
C ARG A 149 3.13 -0.80 24.29
N ARG A 150 4.42 -0.74 24.63
CA ARG A 150 4.95 -0.18 25.89
C ARG A 150 4.86 1.35 25.93
N LEU A 151 4.81 2.01 24.77
CA LEU A 151 4.73 3.45 24.65
C LEU A 151 3.38 3.98 25.14
N SER A 152 3.37 5.20 25.69
CA SER A 152 2.10 5.85 25.99
C SER A 152 1.41 6.24 24.67
N PRO A 153 0.07 6.13 24.56
CA PRO A 153 -0.64 6.49 23.32
C PRO A 153 -0.51 7.96 22.90
N ARG A 154 -0.01 8.84 23.78
CA ARG A 154 0.39 10.20 23.37
C ARG A 154 1.71 10.16 22.63
N LEU A 155 2.71 9.48 23.21
CA LEU A 155 4.02 9.29 22.61
C LEU A 155 3.94 8.54 21.27
N THR A 156 3.08 7.51 21.15
CA THR A 156 2.83 6.84 19.86
C THR A 156 2.31 7.82 18.79
N VAL A 157 1.37 8.70 19.14
CA VAL A 157 0.82 9.71 18.20
C VAL A 157 1.83 10.81 17.87
N ASP A 158 2.67 11.19 18.82
CA ASP A 158 3.71 12.20 18.60
C ASP A 158 4.86 11.63 17.73
N LEU A 159 5.25 10.36 17.93
CA LEU A 159 6.21 9.65 17.08
C LEU A 159 5.67 9.35 15.67
N LEU A 160 4.41 8.92 15.53
CA LEU A 160 3.76 8.72 14.23
C LEU A 160 3.76 10.02 13.39
N ARG A 161 3.57 11.17 14.04
CA ARG A 161 3.65 12.46 13.36
C ARG A 161 5.07 12.72 12.85
N THR A 162 6.07 12.61 13.72
CA THR A 162 7.47 12.85 13.34
C THR A 162 7.95 11.87 12.26
N ALA A 163 7.68 10.57 12.39
CA ALA A 163 8.09 9.59 11.38
C ALA A 163 7.34 9.78 10.05
N GLY A 164 6.05 10.14 10.09
CA GLY A 164 5.29 10.52 8.90
C GLY A 164 5.83 11.77 8.20
N ASP A 165 6.15 12.83 8.94
CA ASP A 165 6.73 14.07 8.39
C ASP A 165 8.10 13.81 7.70
N GLU A 166 8.93 12.93 8.29
CA GLU A 166 10.20 12.47 7.71
C GLU A 166 10.01 11.64 6.43
N LEU A 167 9.07 10.68 6.43
CA LEU A 167 8.78 9.84 5.24
C LEU A 167 8.22 10.66 4.08
N VAL A 168 7.36 11.64 4.37
CA VAL A 168 6.85 12.57 3.37
C VAL A 168 7.96 13.44 2.79
N SER A 169 8.97 13.79 3.60
CA SER A 169 10.14 14.53 3.14
C SER A 169 11.01 13.65 2.24
N MET A 170 11.28 12.39 2.63
CA MET A 170 11.98 11.39 1.81
C MET A 170 11.28 11.14 0.46
N PHE A 171 9.96 10.91 0.45
CA PHE A 171 9.20 10.70 -0.79
C PHE A 171 9.08 11.94 -1.69
N ARG A 172 9.35 13.15 -1.16
CA ARG A 172 9.43 14.38 -1.97
C ARG A 172 10.75 14.52 -2.71
N GLU A 173 11.81 13.87 -2.24
CA GLU A 173 13.15 13.88 -2.83
C GLU A 173 13.36 12.75 -3.85
N ASP A 174 12.61 11.65 -3.73
CA ASP A 174 12.57 10.54 -4.70
C ASP A 174 12.12 10.97 -6.11
N ASP A 175 12.69 10.35 -7.15
CA ASP A 175 12.09 10.35 -8.48
C ASP A 175 10.95 9.30 -8.55
N PRO A 176 9.67 9.70 -8.66
CA PRO A 176 8.54 8.78 -8.74
C PRO A 176 8.54 7.90 -10.00
N ARG A 177 9.37 8.20 -11.00
CA ARG A 177 9.47 7.44 -12.26
C ARG A 177 10.64 6.46 -12.31
N ALA A 178 11.57 6.52 -11.36
CA ALA A 178 12.67 5.56 -11.27
C ALA A 178 12.10 4.14 -11.07
N VAL A 179 12.51 3.19 -11.92
CA VAL A 179 12.04 1.80 -11.90
C VAL A 179 12.96 0.97 -11.00
N THR A 180 12.78 1.15 -9.70
CA THR A 180 13.69 0.62 -8.65
C THR A 180 12.97 0.09 -7.41
N ALA A 181 11.64 0.18 -7.35
CA ALA A 181 10.84 -0.37 -6.26
C ALA A 181 10.45 -1.82 -6.52
N HIS A 182 10.08 -2.56 -5.46
CA HIS A 182 9.53 -3.91 -5.57
C HIS A 182 8.17 -3.96 -4.87
N VAL A 183 7.12 -4.32 -5.61
CA VAL A 183 5.75 -4.44 -5.10
C VAL A 183 5.18 -5.77 -5.57
N SER A 184 5.36 -6.80 -4.74
CA SER A 184 5.18 -8.23 -5.10
C SER A 184 3.77 -8.64 -5.51
N TRP A 185 2.76 -7.82 -5.21
CA TRP A 185 1.38 -8.04 -5.69
C TRP A 185 1.08 -7.38 -7.04
N ALA A 186 2.00 -6.58 -7.59
CA ALA A 186 1.84 -5.87 -8.85
C ALA A 186 2.77 -6.36 -9.97
N SER A 187 3.94 -6.90 -9.62
CA SER A 187 4.96 -7.36 -10.56
C SER A 187 6.02 -8.19 -9.85
N ASP A 188 6.61 -9.17 -10.55
CA ASP A 188 7.85 -9.83 -10.15
C ASP A 188 9.08 -8.95 -10.50
N ASP A 189 9.01 -8.21 -11.62
CA ASP A 189 10.00 -7.22 -12.04
C ASP A 189 9.92 -5.91 -11.23
N PRO A 190 11.00 -5.11 -11.15
CA PRO A 190 10.99 -3.79 -10.53
C PRO A 190 9.92 -2.85 -11.11
N VAL A 191 9.29 -2.07 -10.24
CA VAL A 191 8.22 -1.11 -10.57
C VAL A 191 8.66 0.34 -10.34
N PRO A 192 7.99 1.33 -10.95
CA PRO A 192 8.24 2.74 -10.65
C PRO A 192 8.01 3.08 -9.16
N ARG A 193 8.89 3.91 -8.57
CA ARG A 193 8.82 4.33 -7.15
C ARG A 193 7.47 4.88 -6.71
N TRP A 194 6.71 5.53 -7.60
CA TRP A 194 5.37 6.02 -7.24
C TRP A 194 4.42 4.91 -6.75
N LEU A 195 4.59 3.66 -7.23
CA LEU A 195 3.72 2.54 -6.83
C LEU A 195 4.05 2.05 -5.41
N GLU A 196 5.30 2.15 -4.99
CA GLU A 196 5.72 1.94 -3.61
C GLU A 196 5.21 3.06 -2.69
N HIS A 197 5.33 4.32 -3.10
CA HIS A 197 4.68 5.44 -2.37
C HIS A 197 3.15 5.24 -2.27
N GLY A 198 2.53 4.68 -3.32
CA GLY A 198 1.14 4.24 -3.32
C GLY A 198 0.87 3.13 -2.29
N ARG A 199 1.69 2.08 -2.25
CA ARG A 199 1.62 0.99 -1.26
C ARG A 199 1.60 1.55 0.16
N GLU A 200 2.55 2.41 0.48
CA GLU A 200 2.71 3.10 1.77
C GLU A 200 1.51 4.00 2.14
N LEU A 201 0.89 4.63 1.13
CA LEU A 201 -0.37 5.37 1.31
C LEU A 201 -1.54 4.41 1.61
N THR A 202 -1.67 3.31 0.86
CA THR A 202 -2.77 2.37 1.04
C THR A 202 -2.71 1.68 2.41
N GLU A 203 -1.53 1.28 2.87
CA GLU A 203 -1.30 0.66 4.18
C GLU A 203 -1.78 1.58 5.32
N ARG A 204 -1.30 2.84 5.34
CA ARG A 204 -1.78 3.86 6.30
C ARG A 204 -3.28 4.09 6.24
N TRP A 205 -3.85 4.18 5.03
CA TRP A 205 -5.28 4.44 4.86
C TRP A 205 -6.13 3.24 5.33
N LEU A 206 -5.72 2.01 5.02
CA LEU A 206 -6.39 0.77 5.44
C LEU A 206 -6.39 0.64 6.97
N HIS A 207 -5.26 0.84 7.63
CA HIS A 207 -5.20 0.84 9.09
C HIS A 207 -5.98 2.00 9.72
N HIS A 208 -6.10 3.15 9.04
CA HIS A 208 -7.02 4.20 9.45
C HIS A 208 -8.48 3.72 9.41
N GLN A 209 -8.94 3.05 8.33
CA GLN A 209 -10.28 2.46 8.26
C GLN A 209 -10.53 1.45 9.38
N GLN A 210 -9.57 0.57 9.67
CA GLN A 210 -9.66 -0.41 10.76
C GLN A 210 -9.75 0.25 12.14
N VAL A 211 -9.04 1.36 12.36
CA VAL A 211 -9.17 2.16 13.60
C VAL A 211 -10.54 2.84 13.70
N LEU A 212 -11.10 3.35 12.59
CA LEU A 212 -12.45 3.93 12.55
C LEU A 212 -13.50 2.87 12.90
N GLU A 213 -13.41 1.69 12.27
CA GLU A 213 -14.29 0.53 12.50
C GLU A 213 -14.23 0.10 13.99
N ALA A 214 -13.04 -0.07 14.55
CA ALA A 214 -12.81 -0.44 15.95
C ALA A 214 -13.39 0.55 16.99
N VAL A 215 -13.59 1.82 16.61
CA VAL A 215 -14.17 2.86 17.51
C VAL A 215 -15.61 3.22 17.17
N GLY A 216 -16.24 2.49 16.23
CA GLY A 216 -17.61 2.69 15.78
C GLY A 216 -17.81 4.00 15.02
N TRP A 217 -16.83 4.40 14.21
CA TRP A 217 -16.89 5.57 13.33
C TRP A 217 -17.08 5.12 11.86
N PRO A 218 -17.78 5.90 11.03
CA PRO A 218 -17.94 5.58 9.61
C PRO A 218 -16.59 5.62 8.90
N SER A 219 -16.46 4.85 7.81
CA SER A 219 -15.28 4.87 6.95
C SER A 219 -14.99 6.27 6.40
N TRP A 220 -13.71 6.61 6.29
CA TRP A 220 -13.28 7.87 5.69
C TRP A 220 -13.11 7.69 4.19
N LEU A 221 -14.18 7.99 3.45
CA LEU A 221 -14.27 7.87 1.99
C LEU A 221 -14.18 9.26 1.32
N ASP A 222 -13.10 10.00 1.62
CA ASP A 222 -12.80 11.22 0.85
C ASP A 222 -12.56 10.85 -0.63
N PRO A 223 -13.24 11.47 -1.61
CA PRO A 223 -13.17 11.03 -3.00
C PRO A 223 -11.75 11.04 -3.59
N GLY A 224 -10.95 12.06 -3.27
CA GLY A 224 -9.58 12.16 -3.78
C GLY A 224 -8.66 11.11 -3.17
N MET A 225 -8.86 10.80 -1.89
CA MET A 225 -8.09 9.75 -1.21
C MET A 225 -8.52 8.34 -1.62
N LEU A 226 -9.82 8.09 -1.73
CA LEU A 226 -10.40 6.82 -2.19
C LEU A 226 -9.95 6.52 -3.63
N GLU A 227 -9.90 7.53 -4.49
CA GLU A 227 -9.36 7.39 -5.83
C GLU A 227 -7.87 7.07 -5.83
N ALA A 228 -7.03 7.79 -5.09
CA ALA A 228 -5.60 7.51 -5.00
C ALA A 228 -5.31 6.08 -4.48
N VAL A 229 -6.10 5.61 -3.51
CA VAL A 229 -6.05 4.23 -2.99
C VAL A 229 -6.44 3.23 -4.06
N LEU A 230 -7.57 3.40 -4.74
CA LEU A 230 -8.05 2.45 -5.75
C LEU A 230 -7.18 2.43 -7.02
N GLU A 231 -6.68 3.59 -7.46
CA GLU A 231 -5.71 3.72 -8.56
C GLU A 231 -4.35 3.09 -8.25
N THR A 232 -4.02 2.93 -6.96
CA THR A 232 -2.86 2.13 -6.52
C THR A 232 -3.20 0.64 -6.52
N LEU A 233 -4.22 0.23 -5.75
CA LEU A 233 -4.55 -1.19 -5.54
C LEU A 233 -4.92 -1.93 -6.84
N ARG A 234 -5.44 -1.23 -7.86
CA ARG A 234 -5.78 -1.84 -9.16
C ARG A 234 -4.58 -2.50 -9.86
N TRP A 235 -3.35 -2.12 -9.54
CA TRP A 235 -2.15 -2.74 -10.13
C TRP A 235 -1.96 -4.21 -9.77
N ALA A 236 -2.75 -4.74 -8.82
CA ALA A 236 -2.90 -6.18 -8.64
C ALA A 236 -3.62 -6.90 -9.80
N TYR A 237 -4.48 -6.25 -10.59
CA TYR A 237 -5.23 -6.92 -11.65
C TYR A 237 -4.33 -7.46 -12.79
N PRO A 238 -3.40 -6.68 -13.40
CA PRO A 238 -2.46 -7.22 -14.38
C PRO A 238 -1.71 -8.46 -13.89
N PHE A 239 -1.24 -8.42 -12.64
CA PHE A 239 -0.48 -9.50 -12.01
C PHE A 239 -1.33 -10.73 -11.70
N ALA A 240 -2.54 -10.54 -11.15
CA ALA A 240 -3.49 -11.63 -10.87
C ALA A 240 -3.91 -12.37 -12.15
N LEU A 241 -3.99 -11.66 -13.28
CA LEU A 241 -4.33 -12.25 -14.58
C LEU A 241 -3.13 -12.87 -15.32
N ARG A 242 -1.90 -12.85 -14.79
CA ARG A 242 -0.70 -13.32 -15.53
C ARG A 242 -0.75 -14.79 -15.97
N GLY A 243 -1.50 -15.64 -15.25
CA GLY A 243 -1.75 -17.04 -15.65
C GLY A 243 -2.89 -17.24 -16.65
N GLU A 244 -3.71 -16.21 -16.89
CA GLU A 244 -4.87 -16.26 -17.80
C GLU A 244 -4.43 -15.93 -19.24
N GLY A 245 -3.73 -16.87 -19.89
CA GLY A 245 -3.29 -16.72 -21.28
C GLY A 245 -4.46 -16.57 -22.26
N ARG A 246 -4.45 -15.50 -23.08
CA ARG A 246 -5.53 -15.16 -24.03
C ARG A 246 -4.99 -14.62 -25.34
N PRO A 247 -5.78 -14.67 -26.44
CA PRO A 247 -5.40 -14.01 -27.69
C PRO A 247 -5.10 -12.51 -27.48
N PRO A 248 -4.07 -11.95 -28.16
CA PRO A 248 -3.80 -10.52 -28.11
C PRO A 248 -5.03 -9.69 -28.47
N GLY A 249 -5.35 -8.70 -27.64
CA GLY A 249 -6.54 -7.86 -27.83
C GLY A 249 -7.81 -8.35 -27.13
N THR A 250 -7.85 -9.56 -26.55
CA THR A 250 -8.91 -9.94 -25.60
C THR A 250 -8.92 -8.96 -24.42
N THR A 251 -10.10 -8.52 -23.99
CA THR A 251 -10.23 -7.53 -22.90
C THR A 251 -11.02 -8.05 -21.70
N ALA A 252 -10.66 -7.53 -20.53
CA ALA A 252 -11.35 -7.72 -19.26
C ALA A 252 -11.68 -6.35 -18.66
N GLU A 253 -12.74 -6.27 -17.85
CA GLU A 253 -13.18 -4.99 -17.29
C GLU A 253 -13.51 -5.07 -15.80
N VAL A 254 -13.11 -4.05 -15.05
CA VAL A 254 -13.48 -3.86 -13.66
C VAL A 254 -14.17 -2.51 -13.51
N THR A 255 -15.40 -2.50 -13.01
CA THR A 255 -16.22 -1.29 -12.80
C THR A 255 -16.52 -1.10 -11.32
N VAL A 256 -15.91 -0.06 -10.74
CA VAL A 256 -16.15 0.41 -9.39
C VAL A 256 -17.29 1.43 -9.40
N THR A 257 -18.18 1.36 -8.41
CA THR A 257 -19.42 2.17 -8.37
C THR A 257 -19.72 2.75 -6.99
N GLY A 258 -20.57 3.79 -6.91
CA GLY A 258 -21.02 4.37 -5.64
C GLY A 258 -20.22 5.63 -5.30
N ASP A 259 -19.57 5.67 -4.13
CA ASP A 259 -18.79 6.84 -3.67
C ASP A 259 -17.64 7.24 -4.62
N LEU A 260 -17.22 6.32 -5.49
CA LEU A 260 -16.36 6.57 -6.64
C LEU A 260 -16.83 5.72 -7.82
N GLU A 261 -17.00 6.32 -9.00
CA GLU A 261 -17.27 5.61 -10.25
C GLU A 261 -16.01 5.55 -11.12
N ARG A 262 -15.45 4.36 -11.35
CA ARG A 262 -14.27 4.15 -12.22
C ARG A 262 -14.41 2.85 -12.99
N THR A 263 -13.97 2.84 -14.23
CA THR A 263 -13.86 1.62 -15.05
C THR A 263 -12.43 1.45 -15.53
N TRP A 264 -11.83 0.31 -15.19
CA TRP A 264 -10.52 -0.08 -15.68
C TRP A 264 -10.68 -1.22 -16.67
N ARG A 265 -10.14 -1.05 -17.88
CA ARG A 265 -10.09 -2.09 -18.90
C ARG A 265 -8.68 -2.64 -19.00
N LEU A 266 -8.54 -3.95 -18.93
CA LEU A 266 -7.30 -4.67 -19.19
C LEU A 266 -7.36 -5.29 -20.58
N VAL A 267 -6.21 -5.41 -21.22
CA VAL A 267 -6.02 -5.99 -22.55
C VAL A 267 -4.91 -7.03 -22.46
N SER A 268 -5.15 -8.23 -22.99
CA SER A 268 -4.11 -9.25 -23.09
C SER A 268 -3.13 -8.93 -24.23
N SER A 269 -1.85 -9.18 -23.99
CA SER A 269 -0.77 -9.15 -25.00
C SER A 269 -0.50 -10.51 -25.65
N GLY A 270 -1.18 -11.59 -25.22
CA GLY A 270 -0.76 -12.96 -25.49
C GLY A 270 0.04 -13.57 -24.34
N GLU A 271 1.01 -12.81 -23.82
CA GLU A 271 1.95 -13.25 -22.77
C GLU A 271 1.57 -12.76 -21.36
N GLY A 272 0.67 -11.78 -21.27
CA GLY A 272 0.23 -11.21 -20.01
C GLY A 272 -0.89 -10.19 -20.20
N TRP A 273 -1.12 -9.36 -19.18
CA TRP A 273 -2.17 -8.36 -19.17
C TRP A 273 -1.63 -6.99 -18.80
N ARG A 274 -2.23 -5.96 -19.39
CA ARG A 274 -1.93 -4.56 -19.09
C ARG A 274 -3.18 -3.70 -19.18
N PHE A 275 -3.18 -2.53 -18.56
CA PHE A 275 -4.28 -1.58 -18.76
C PHE A 275 -4.33 -1.09 -20.20
N ALA A 276 -5.55 -0.88 -20.70
CA ALA A 276 -5.80 -0.18 -21.95
C ALA A 276 -5.27 1.26 -21.84
N ALA A 277 -4.72 1.79 -22.94
CA ALA A 277 -4.46 3.22 -23.03
C ALA A 277 -5.79 4.00 -22.97
N PRO A 278 -5.82 5.22 -22.42
CA PRO A 278 -6.99 6.09 -22.52
C PRO A 278 -7.43 6.23 -23.98
N SER A 279 -8.69 5.89 -24.25
CA SER A 279 -9.30 6.01 -25.57
C SER A 279 -9.36 7.49 -25.97
N ALA A 280 -8.84 7.83 -27.15
CA ALA A 280 -9.00 9.16 -27.73
C ALA A 280 -10.48 9.36 -28.09
N ALA A 281 -11.02 10.56 -27.81
CA ALA A 281 -12.40 10.89 -28.13
C ALA A 281 -12.67 10.69 -29.63
N GLY A 282 -13.72 9.92 -29.96
CA GLY A 282 -14.06 9.56 -31.34
C GLY A 282 -13.43 8.28 -31.88
N SER A 283 -12.75 7.47 -31.05
CA SER A 283 -12.33 6.13 -31.46
C SER A 283 -13.50 5.14 -31.61
N ALA A 284 -13.29 4.10 -32.42
CA ALA A 284 -14.29 3.10 -32.79
C ALA A 284 -14.96 2.42 -31.57
N PRO A 285 -16.21 1.93 -31.69
CA PRO A 285 -16.91 1.25 -30.60
C PRO A 285 -16.08 0.09 -30.06
N VAL A 286 -15.82 0.12 -28.75
CA VAL A 286 -15.01 -0.91 -28.11
C VAL A 286 -15.81 -2.21 -28.03
N ALA A 287 -15.19 -3.32 -28.47
CA ALA A 287 -15.78 -4.64 -28.35
C ALA A 287 -16.11 -4.98 -26.89
N ALA A 288 -17.16 -5.77 -26.68
CA ALA A 288 -17.54 -6.23 -25.34
C ALA A 288 -16.37 -7.01 -24.69
N PRO A 289 -16.12 -6.82 -23.38
CA PRO A 289 -15.08 -7.56 -22.68
C PRO A 289 -15.45 -9.04 -22.55
N ALA A 290 -14.44 -9.92 -22.60
CA ALA A 290 -14.60 -11.36 -22.43
C ALA A 290 -15.11 -11.71 -21.03
N ALA A 291 -14.70 -10.94 -20.01
CA ALA A 291 -15.33 -10.96 -18.69
C ALA A 291 -15.34 -9.55 -18.08
N SER A 292 -16.33 -9.28 -17.23
CA SER A 292 -16.39 -8.07 -16.41
C SER A 292 -16.75 -8.35 -14.96
N MET A 293 -16.18 -7.55 -14.06
CA MET A 293 -16.47 -7.52 -12.64
C MET A 293 -16.99 -6.13 -12.25
N ARG A 294 -18.17 -6.04 -11.64
CA ARG A 294 -18.75 -4.79 -11.16
C ARG A 294 -19.00 -4.88 -9.65
N LEU A 295 -18.53 -3.89 -8.90
CA LEU A 295 -18.57 -3.91 -7.43
C LEU A 295 -18.57 -2.48 -6.83
N PRO A 296 -19.25 -2.24 -5.69
CA PRO A 296 -19.17 -0.97 -4.97
C PRO A 296 -17.74 -0.60 -4.54
N ALA A 297 -17.44 0.69 -4.43
CA ALA A 297 -16.12 1.19 -4.02
C ALA A 297 -15.67 0.66 -2.65
N ASP A 298 -16.59 0.51 -1.70
CA ASP A 298 -16.31 -0.03 -0.37
C ASP A 298 -16.06 -1.55 -0.37
N VAL A 299 -16.59 -2.27 -1.36
CA VAL A 299 -16.28 -3.68 -1.63
C VAL A 299 -14.94 -3.79 -2.36
N ALA A 300 -14.65 -2.89 -3.30
CA ALA A 300 -13.43 -2.92 -4.12
C ALA A 300 -12.15 -2.84 -3.27
N TRP A 301 -12.01 -1.83 -2.40
CA TRP A 301 -10.82 -1.73 -1.56
C TRP A 301 -10.74 -2.87 -0.54
N ARG A 302 -11.87 -3.32 0.01
CA ARG A 302 -11.91 -4.44 0.96
C ARG A 302 -11.51 -5.77 0.31
N LEU A 303 -11.97 -6.03 -0.92
CA LEU A 303 -11.59 -7.22 -1.69
C LEU A 303 -10.08 -7.22 -1.95
N LEU A 304 -9.56 -6.14 -2.55
CA LEU A 304 -8.15 -6.02 -2.90
C LEU A 304 -7.23 -6.08 -1.68
N SER A 305 -7.66 -5.53 -0.52
CA SER A 305 -6.90 -5.58 0.73
C SER A 305 -7.16 -6.82 1.60
N ASN A 306 -7.92 -7.82 1.13
CA ASN A 306 -8.34 -9.00 1.90
C ASN A 306 -9.09 -8.68 3.22
N ASN A 307 -9.74 -7.51 3.29
CA ASN A 307 -10.56 -7.02 4.40
C ASN A 307 -12.08 -7.11 4.09
N LEU A 308 -12.49 -7.95 3.14
CA LEU A 308 -13.89 -8.19 2.77
C LEU A 308 -14.51 -9.27 3.67
N PRO A 309 -15.57 -8.97 4.46
CA PRO A 309 -16.28 -10.01 5.21
C PRO A 309 -16.98 -10.98 4.26
N GLY A 310 -17.04 -12.28 4.62
CA GLY A 310 -17.59 -13.32 3.74
C GLY A 310 -19.00 -13.06 3.22
N GLY A 311 -19.90 -12.51 4.05
CA GLY A 311 -21.24 -12.06 3.67
C GLY A 311 -21.25 -10.68 3.00
N ARG A 312 -20.32 -10.43 2.06
CA ARG A 312 -20.31 -9.27 1.15
C ARG A 312 -19.88 -9.62 -0.27
N HIS A 313 -19.61 -10.89 -0.56
CA HIS A 313 -19.24 -11.34 -1.91
C HIS A 313 -20.43 -11.27 -2.89
N GLU A 314 -21.67 -11.29 -2.40
CA GLU A 314 -22.89 -11.11 -3.19
C GLU A 314 -23.04 -9.71 -3.81
N ALA A 315 -22.26 -8.73 -3.34
CA ALA A 315 -22.18 -7.39 -3.93
C ALA A 315 -21.21 -7.30 -5.12
N ILE A 316 -20.63 -8.42 -5.56
CA ILE A 316 -19.72 -8.51 -6.71
C ILE A 316 -20.48 -9.18 -7.86
N GLU A 317 -20.83 -8.41 -8.90
CA GLU A 317 -21.39 -8.92 -10.14
C GLU A 317 -20.26 -9.40 -11.06
N LEU A 318 -20.28 -10.67 -11.46
CA LEU A 318 -19.41 -11.21 -12.52
C LEU A 318 -20.23 -11.52 -13.78
N ARG A 319 -19.70 -11.19 -14.96
CA ARG A 319 -20.32 -11.47 -16.26
C ARG A 319 -19.28 -11.92 -17.28
N GLY A 320 -19.72 -12.68 -18.29
CA GLY A 320 -18.85 -13.23 -19.32
C GLY A 320 -18.17 -14.53 -18.87
N GLU A 321 -16.91 -14.71 -19.25
CA GLU A 321 -16.15 -15.93 -18.99
C GLU A 321 -15.81 -16.14 -17.52
N ALA A 322 -16.24 -17.28 -16.96
CA ALA A 322 -16.12 -17.57 -15.53
C ALA A 322 -14.67 -17.59 -15.01
N GLY A 323 -13.72 -18.21 -15.73
CA GLY A 323 -12.32 -18.27 -15.30
C GLY A 323 -11.69 -16.89 -15.14
N LEU A 324 -11.86 -16.04 -16.16
CA LEU A 324 -11.34 -14.67 -16.17
C LEU A 324 -12.04 -13.77 -15.12
N GLY A 325 -13.36 -13.96 -14.92
CA GLY A 325 -14.11 -13.29 -13.84
C GLY A 325 -13.63 -13.68 -12.43
N LEU A 326 -13.35 -14.97 -12.20
CA LEU A 326 -12.79 -15.46 -10.93
C LEU A 326 -11.36 -14.97 -10.72
N ALA A 327 -10.54 -14.90 -11.76
CA ALA A 327 -9.19 -14.35 -11.69
C ALA A 327 -9.18 -12.85 -11.31
N LEU A 328 -10.13 -12.05 -11.84
CA LEU A 328 -10.36 -10.68 -11.38
C LEU A 328 -10.76 -10.64 -9.90
N GLN A 329 -11.69 -11.49 -9.45
CA GLN A 329 -12.17 -11.52 -8.06
C GLN A 329 -11.10 -12.00 -7.06
N ARG A 330 -10.17 -12.86 -7.50
CA ARG A 330 -9.03 -13.35 -6.71
C ARG A 330 -7.89 -12.34 -6.55
N ALA A 331 -7.86 -11.25 -7.32
CA ALA A 331 -6.81 -10.24 -7.21
C ALA A 331 -6.67 -9.68 -5.78
N ARG A 332 -5.45 -9.59 -5.27
CA ARG A 332 -5.10 -9.00 -3.96
C ARG A 332 -3.92 -8.06 -4.13
N ALA A 333 -3.97 -6.93 -3.45
CA ALA A 333 -2.97 -5.86 -3.46
C ALA A 333 -2.31 -5.74 -2.07
N ILE A 334 -2.00 -6.89 -1.45
CA ILE A 334 -1.33 -7.02 -0.16
C ILE A 334 -0.33 -8.17 -0.24
N ILE A 335 0.68 -8.14 0.64
CA ILE A 335 1.46 -9.33 0.96
C ILE A 335 0.66 -10.15 1.97
N GLY A 336 0.58 -11.45 1.75
CA GLY A 336 -0.12 -12.37 2.63
C GLY A 336 -0.06 -13.79 2.05
N ARG A 337 -0.44 -14.77 2.86
CA ARG A 337 -0.50 -16.16 2.43
C ARG A 337 -1.38 -16.33 1.19
N SER A 338 -0.97 -17.27 0.35
CA SER A 338 -1.74 -17.77 -0.78
C SER A 338 -3.12 -18.22 -0.30
N ASN A 339 -4.18 -17.52 -0.72
CA ASN A 339 -5.53 -18.06 -0.56
C ASN A 339 -5.60 -19.35 -1.38
N GLY A 340 -5.88 -20.48 -0.72
CA GLY A 340 -6.06 -21.77 -1.38
C GLY A 340 -7.16 -21.73 -2.47
N PRO A 341 -7.14 -22.69 -3.41
CA PRO A 341 -7.99 -22.68 -4.61
C PRO A 341 -9.49 -22.54 -4.34
#